data_AF-A0AAD6ZR75-F1
#
_entry.id   AF-A0AAD6ZR75-F1
#
_cell.length_a   1.000
_cell.length_b   1.000
_cell.length_c   1.000
_cell.angle_alpha   90.00
_cell.angle_beta   90.00
_cell.angle_gamma   90.00
#
_symmetry.space_group_name_H-M   'P 1'
#
loop_
_entity.id
_entity.type
_entity.pdbx_description
1 polymer ?
#
loop_
_entity_poly.entity_id
_entity_poly.type
_entity_poly.pdbx_seq_one_letter_code
_entity_poly.pdbx_strand_id
1 'polypeptide(L)'
;QAEEPLPRIDWDADKSAATYDLIAQMEVKENRLVLFGKQGDENTSGESKIAVYKRIGSKIFPAMYSTSPNALGKRVKGKADSLVTTYKKHAKKLQVTGGGLRKDDEDDSGDVHEFLECYISSEGPDHDTTVKSKNLWDEIKEEFEFFPHLH
;
A
#
# COMPACT_ATOMS: atom_id res chain seq x y z
N GLN A 1 -12.48 13.97 31.79
CA GLN A 1 -11.71 15.06 31.15
C GLN A 1 -11.76 14.81 29.65
N ALA A 2 -12.09 15.81 28.84
CA ALA A 2 -12.09 15.67 27.38
C ALA A 2 -10.63 15.67 26.92
N GLU A 3 -10.20 14.57 26.30
CA GLU A 3 -8.89 14.43 25.67
C GLU A 3 -8.83 15.45 24.52
N GLU A 4 -7.82 16.32 24.48
CA GLU A 4 -7.68 17.27 23.36
C GLU A 4 -7.57 16.49 22.05
N PRO A 5 -8.32 16.89 21.00
CA PRO A 5 -8.33 16.17 19.75
C PRO A 5 -6.93 16.23 19.12
N LEU A 6 -6.40 15.06 18.74
CA LEU A 6 -5.11 14.99 18.07
C LEU A 6 -5.05 15.94 16.86
N PRO A 7 -3.96 16.69 16.68
CA PRO A 7 -3.81 17.62 15.55
C PRO A 7 -3.95 16.86 14.22
N ARG A 8 -4.51 17.51 13.20
CA ARG A 8 -4.64 16.90 11.87
C ARG A 8 -3.23 16.61 11.33
N ILE A 9 -3.04 15.40 10.80
CA ILE A 9 -1.82 15.04 10.07
C ILE A 9 -2.00 15.50 8.62
N ASP A 10 -1.07 16.33 8.17
CA ASP A 10 -0.93 16.66 6.75
C ASP A 10 -0.01 15.62 6.12
N TRP A 11 -0.60 14.70 5.35
CA TRP A 11 0.13 13.58 4.74
C TRP A 11 0.84 13.96 3.44
N ASP A 12 0.49 15.11 2.88
CA ASP A 12 0.97 15.61 1.59
C ASP A 12 1.97 16.76 1.77
N ALA A 13 2.11 17.28 2.99
CA ALA A 13 3.15 18.21 3.40
C ALA A 13 4.57 17.65 3.15
N ASP A 14 5.50 18.56 2.88
CA ASP A 14 6.92 18.26 2.61
C ASP A 14 7.10 17.12 1.60
N LYS A 15 6.45 17.25 0.44
CA LYS A 15 6.49 16.24 -0.64
C LYS A 15 6.11 14.85 -0.13
N SER A 16 5.03 14.79 0.65
CA SER A 16 4.51 13.53 1.18
C SER A 16 5.48 12.78 2.12
N ALA A 17 6.43 13.46 2.78
CA ALA A 17 7.47 12.84 3.61
C ALA A 17 6.90 11.83 4.64
N ALA A 18 5.83 12.21 5.34
CA ALA A 18 5.18 11.33 6.30
C ALA A 18 4.54 10.08 5.66
N THR A 19 4.08 10.19 4.41
CA THR A 19 3.55 9.05 3.65
C THR A 19 4.69 8.11 3.25
N TYR A 20 5.84 8.64 2.82
CA TYR A 20 7.03 7.83 2.55
C TYR A 20 7.58 7.14 3.80
N ASP A 21 7.65 7.83 4.94
CA ASP A 21 8.04 7.22 6.22
C ASP A 21 7.09 6.09 6.64
N LEU A 22 5.79 6.26 6.40
CA LEU A 22 4.79 5.21 6.64
C LEU A 22 5.06 3.98 5.77
N ILE A 23 5.28 4.16 4.47
CA ILE A 23 5.58 3.07 3.53
C ILE A 23 6.85 2.34 3.96
N ALA A 24 7.93 3.08 4.23
CA ALA A 24 9.20 2.50 4.69
C ALA A 24 9.03 1.70 6.00
N GLN A 25 8.22 2.19 6.95
CA GLN A 25 7.91 1.43 8.16
C GLN A 25 7.03 0.19 7.88
N MET A 26 6.15 0.22 6.89
CA MET A 26 5.35 -0.96 6.50
C MET A 26 6.22 -2.08 5.88
N GLU A 27 7.36 -1.73 5.28
CA GLU A 27 8.34 -2.68 4.72
C GLU A 27 9.27 -3.29 5.78
N VAL A 28 9.44 -2.64 6.94
CA VAL A 28 10.23 -3.21 8.06
C VAL A 28 9.73 -4.62 8.37
N LYS A 29 10.63 -5.60 8.31
CA LYS A 29 10.34 -7.03 8.37
C LYS A 29 9.29 -7.40 9.44
N GLU A 30 9.47 -6.93 10.66
CA GLU A 30 8.59 -7.19 11.81
C GLU A 30 7.16 -6.66 11.59
N ASN A 31 7.03 -5.48 10.97
CA ASN A 31 5.74 -4.89 10.63
C ASN A 31 5.13 -5.61 9.44
N ARG A 32 5.92 -5.82 8.38
CA ARG A 32 5.49 -6.44 7.12
C ARG A 32 4.86 -7.81 7.32
N LEU A 33 5.49 -8.65 8.16
CA LEU A 33 5.00 -9.97 8.53
C LEU A 33 3.56 -9.96 9.05
N VAL A 34 3.25 -9.00 9.92
CA VAL A 34 1.92 -8.89 10.54
C VAL A 34 0.93 -8.20 9.60
N LEU A 35 1.39 -7.20 8.82
CA LEU A 35 0.53 -6.42 7.94
C LEU A 35 0.10 -7.19 6.68
N PHE A 36 1.04 -7.92 6.07
CA PHE A 36 0.87 -8.57 4.76
C PHE A 36 1.01 -10.08 4.80
N GLY A 37 1.38 -10.66 5.95
CA GLY A 37 1.54 -12.09 6.13
C GLY A 37 2.97 -12.57 5.93
N LYS A 38 3.15 -13.88 6.14
CA LYS A 38 4.45 -14.55 6.04
C LYS A 38 4.95 -14.66 4.60
N GLN A 39 6.27 -14.66 4.43
CA GLN A 39 6.90 -15.20 3.23
C GLN A 39 7.60 -16.51 3.59
N GLY A 40 7.22 -17.61 2.94
CA GLY A 40 7.77 -18.95 3.23
C GLY A 40 7.44 -19.46 4.63
N ASP A 41 8.46 -19.90 5.36
CA ASP A 41 8.37 -20.56 6.68
C ASP A 41 8.41 -19.60 7.88
N GLU A 42 8.20 -18.30 7.65
CA GLU A 42 8.21 -17.32 8.72
C GLU A 42 7.02 -17.50 9.69
N ASN A 43 7.32 -17.53 10.98
CA ASN A 43 6.30 -17.56 12.03
C ASN A 43 5.71 -16.17 12.23
N THR A 44 4.38 -16.06 12.23
CA THR A 44 3.68 -14.82 12.60
C THR A 44 3.81 -14.61 14.11
N SER A 45 4.26 -13.43 14.54
CA SER A 45 3.99 -12.98 15.90
C SER A 45 2.47 -12.86 16.02
N GLY A 46 1.85 -13.39 17.07
CA GLY A 46 0.40 -13.23 17.31
C GLY A 46 -0.04 -11.77 17.56
N GLU A 47 0.77 -10.79 17.13
CA GLU A 47 0.54 -9.37 17.22
C GLU A 47 -0.57 -8.93 16.28
N SER A 48 -1.43 -8.02 16.74
CA SER A 48 -2.49 -7.46 15.92
C SER A 48 -1.97 -6.36 14.99
N LYS A 49 -2.56 -6.21 13.80
CA LYS A 49 -2.23 -5.12 12.86
C LYS A 49 -2.32 -3.73 13.52
N ILE A 50 -3.29 -3.54 14.43
CA ILE A 50 -3.43 -2.24 15.13
C ILE A 50 -2.28 -1.96 16.09
N ALA A 51 -1.67 -2.98 16.71
CA ALA A 51 -0.45 -2.81 17.51
C ALA A 51 0.73 -2.37 16.65
N VAL A 52 0.86 -2.92 15.45
CA VAL A 52 1.85 -2.47 14.46
C VAL A 52 1.65 -1.02 14.08
N TYR A 53 0.43 -0.61 13.72
CA TYR A 53 0.16 0.78 13.35
C TYR A 53 0.40 1.78 14.49
N LYS A 54 0.22 1.36 15.75
CA LYS A 54 0.63 2.15 16.93
C LYS A 54 2.16 2.29 17.00
N ARG A 55 2.91 1.19 16.84
CA ARG A 55 4.39 1.19 16.80
C ARG A 55 4.93 2.05 15.65
N ILE A 56 4.30 2.01 14.48
CA ILE A 56 4.64 2.90 13.36
C ILE A 56 4.35 4.35 13.73
N GLY A 57 3.17 4.63 14.28
CA GLY A 57 2.78 5.97 14.74
C GLY A 57 3.73 6.55 15.78
N SER A 58 4.25 5.74 16.71
CA SER A 58 5.21 6.20 17.72
C SER A 58 6.57 6.58 17.13
N LYS A 59 6.94 6.01 15.98
CA LYS A 59 8.18 6.36 15.27
C LYS A 59 8.04 7.64 14.45
N ILE A 60 6.95 7.76 13.68
CA ILE A 60 6.75 8.88 12.74
C ILE A 60 6.24 10.13 13.47
N PHE A 61 5.39 9.96 14.48
CA PHE A 61 4.76 11.06 15.22
C PHE A 61 4.88 10.89 16.74
N PRO A 62 6.10 10.90 17.32
CA PRO A 62 6.32 10.62 18.75
C PRO A 62 5.56 11.58 19.67
N ALA A 63 5.44 12.85 19.29
CA ALA A 63 4.67 13.84 20.05
C ALA A 63 3.17 13.51 20.10
N MET A 64 2.55 13.20 18.95
CA MET A 64 1.13 12.83 18.89
C MET A 64 0.86 11.48 19.57
N TYR A 65 1.82 10.55 19.49
CA TYR A 65 1.71 9.25 20.13
C TYR A 65 1.66 9.39 21.65
N SER A 66 2.45 10.30 22.22
CA SER A 66 2.45 10.56 23.66
C SER A 66 1.11 11.10 24.18
N THR A 67 0.38 11.82 23.33
CA THR A 67 -0.97 12.33 23.66
C THR A 67 -2.03 11.24 23.54
N SER A 68 -2.12 10.57 22.39
CA SER A 68 -3.18 9.58 22.17
C SER A 68 -2.72 8.44 21.24
N PRO A 69 -2.11 7.37 21.78
CA PRO A 69 -1.64 6.22 21.01
C PRO A 69 -2.75 5.55 20.19
N ASN A 70 -3.95 5.44 20.78
CA ASN A 70 -5.09 4.75 20.16
C ASN A 70 -5.63 5.51 18.96
N ALA A 71 -5.84 6.82 19.11
CA ALA A 71 -6.35 7.65 18.02
C ALA A 71 -5.31 7.77 16.90
N LEU A 72 -4.03 7.92 17.23
CA LEU A 72 -2.96 7.97 16.24
C LEU A 72 -2.85 6.65 15.45
N GLY A 73 -2.85 5.50 16.14
CA GLY A 73 -2.81 4.20 15.48
C GLY A 73 -3.96 3.98 14.49
N LYS A 74 -5.17 4.46 14.82
CA LYS A 74 -6.32 4.42 13.89
C LYS A 74 -6.12 5.32 12.67
N ARG A 75 -5.52 6.50 12.83
CA ARG A 75 -5.22 7.42 11.71
C ARG A 75 -4.15 6.86 10.78
N VAL A 76 -3.07 6.32 11.34
CA VAL A 76 -2.01 5.65 10.58
C VAL A 76 -2.59 4.47 9.81
N LYS A 77 -3.41 3.63 10.45
CA LYS A 77 -4.14 2.54 9.79
C LYS A 77 -4.99 3.06 8.62
N GLY A 78 -5.76 4.14 8.83
CA GLY A 78 -6.62 4.70 7.78
C GLY A 78 -5.84 5.15 6.54
N LYS A 79 -4.69 5.82 6.73
CA LYS A 79 -3.81 6.20 5.61
C LYS A 79 -3.21 4.97 4.94
N ALA A 80 -2.71 4.00 5.70
CA ALA A 80 -2.16 2.75 5.15
C ALA A 80 -3.19 1.95 4.33
N ASP A 81 -4.41 1.80 4.85
CA ASP A 81 -5.50 1.12 4.15
C ASP A 81 -5.86 1.86 2.84
N SER A 82 -5.85 3.20 2.86
CA SER A 82 -6.05 4.01 1.65
C SER A 82 -4.96 3.77 0.61
N LEU A 83 -3.68 3.77 1.01
CA LEU A 83 -2.55 3.51 0.11
C LEU A 83 -2.67 2.13 -0.54
N VAL A 84 -2.92 1.09 0.25
CA VAL A 84 -3.07 -0.29 -0.23
C VAL A 84 -4.27 -0.42 -1.16
N THR A 85 -5.37 0.27 -0.86
CA THR A 85 -6.58 0.25 -1.71
C THR A 85 -6.32 0.91 -3.05
N THR A 86 -5.68 2.10 -3.06
CA THR A 86 -5.30 2.80 -4.29
C THR A 86 -4.31 1.98 -5.10
N TYR A 87 -3.25 1.43 -4.47
CA TYR A 87 -2.30 0.52 -5.12
C TYR A 87 -3.02 -0.63 -5.83
N LYS A 88 -3.89 -1.37 -5.15
CA LYS A 88 -4.63 -2.50 -5.75
C LYS A 88 -5.46 -2.09 -6.95
N LYS A 89 -6.04 -0.88 -6.94
CA LYS A 89 -6.79 -0.34 -8.08
C LYS A 89 -5.88 -0.15 -9.31
N HIS A 90 -4.69 0.42 -9.12
CA HIS A 90 -3.73 0.62 -10.21
C HIS A 90 -3.07 -0.69 -10.66
N ALA A 91 -2.72 -1.58 -9.73
CA ALA A 91 -2.16 -2.89 -10.05
C ALA A 91 -3.11 -3.73 -10.92
N LYS A 92 -4.42 -3.67 -10.66
CA LYS A 92 -5.44 -4.29 -11.53
C LYS A 92 -5.44 -3.71 -12.95
N LYS A 93 -5.19 -2.40 -13.13
CA LYS A 93 -5.07 -1.80 -14.48
C LYS A 93 -3.92 -2.44 -15.28
N LEU A 94 -2.81 -2.79 -14.62
CA LEU A 94 -1.67 -3.48 -15.25
C LEU A 94 -2.01 -4.93 -15.62
N GLN A 95 -2.85 -5.61 -14.86
CA GLN A 95 -3.19 -7.02 -15.12
C GLN A 95 -4.15 -7.20 -16.32
N VAL A 96 -5.06 -6.25 -16.54
CA VAL A 96 -6.22 -6.43 -17.45
C VAL A 96 -5.95 -6.04 -18.91
N THR A 97 -4.81 -5.44 -19.24
CA THR A 97 -4.61 -4.85 -20.58
C THR A 97 -4.15 -5.84 -21.64
N GLY A 98 -4.93 -6.92 -21.82
CA GLY A 98 -5.14 -7.65 -23.07
C GLY A 98 -6.59 -7.52 -23.55
N GLY A 99 -6.96 -6.34 -24.07
CA GLY A 99 -8.18 -6.15 -24.87
C GLY A 99 -9.55 -6.42 -24.21
N GLY A 100 -9.66 -6.58 -22.90
CA GLY A 100 -10.92 -6.93 -22.22
C GLY A 100 -11.40 -5.91 -21.19
N LEU A 101 -12.15 -4.89 -21.61
CA LEU A 101 -13.08 -4.19 -20.71
C LEU A 101 -14.19 -5.20 -20.33
N ARG A 102 -13.96 -6.05 -19.32
CA ARG A 102 -15.08 -6.77 -18.69
C ARG A 102 -15.88 -5.73 -17.91
N LYS A 103 -17.03 -5.37 -18.49
CA LYS A 103 -18.13 -4.74 -17.76
C LYS A 103 -18.45 -5.62 -16.56
N ASP A 104 -18.74 -4.97 -15.45
CA ASP A 104 -19.34 -5.57 -14.26
C ASP A 104 -20.41 -6.59 -14.66
N ASP A 105 -20.26 -7.84 -14.23
CA ASP A 105 -21.31 -8.67 -13.68
C ASP A 105 -20.74 -10.06 -13.32
N GLU A 106 -21.29 -10.61 -12.23
CA GLU A 106 -21.01 -11.89 -11.60
C GLU A 106 -20.90 -13.05 -12.61
N ASP A 107 -19.80 -13.83 -12.59
CA ASP A 107 -19.89 -15.29 -12.46
C ASP A 107 -18.51 -15.93 -12.21
N ASP A 108 -18.54 -16.91 -11.30
CA ASP A 108 -17.46 -17.81 -10.92
C ASP A 108 -17.43 -18.99 -11.90
N SER A 109 -16.37 -19.12 -12.70
CA SER A 109 -15.82 -20.43 -13.09
C SER A 109 -14.69 -20.33 -14.12
N GLY A 110 -13.63 -21.08 -13.85
CA GLY A 110 -12.87 -21.79 -14.89
C GLY A 110 -11.71 -21.04 -15.52
N ASP A 111 -10.52 -21.31 -14.97
CA ASP A 111 -9.25 -21.53 -15.70
C ASP A 111 -9.14 -20.83 -17.07
N VAL A 112 -8.88 -19.54 -17.05
CA VAL A 112 -8.31 -18.83 -18.20
C VAL A 112 -6.92 -18.46 -17.77
N HIS A 113 -5.92 -19.00 -18.47
CA HIS A 113 -4.55 -18.49 -18.50
C HIS A 113 -4.64 -17.03 -18.97
N GLU A 114 -4.94 -16.12 -18.05
CA GLU A 114 -5.05 -14.70 -18.30
C GLU A 114 -3.65 -14.25 -18.70
N PHE A 115 -3.40 -14.13 -20.00
CA PHE A 115 -2.15 -13.62 -20.52
C PHE A 115 -2.01 -12.21 -19.94
N LEU A 116 -1.16 -12.07 -18.91
CA LEU A 116 -0.75 -10.79 -18.36
C LEU A 116 0.07 -10.07 -19.45
N GLU A 117 -0.60 -9.49 -20.43
CA GLU A 117 0.03 -8.72 -21.52
C GLU A 117 0.92 -7.59 -20.97
N CYS A 118 0.66 -7.13 -19.74
CA CYS A 118 1.43 -6.11 -19.05
C CYS A 118 1.90 -6.57 -17.66
N TYR A 119 2.36 -7.81 -17.52
CA TYR A 119 3.07 -8.21 -16.30
C TYR A 119 4.32 -7.34 -16.10
N ILE A 120 4.45 -6.75 -14.92
CA ILE A 120 5.63 -6.00 -14.49
C ILE A 120 6.07 -6.61 -13.17
N SER A 121 7.34 -7.00 -13.06
CA SER A 121 7.91 -7.58 -11.84
C SER A 121 7.83 -6.60 -10.66
N SER A 122 8.04 -7.08 -9.43
CA SER A 122 8.13 -6.20 -8.24
C SER A 122 9.27 -5.18 -8.33
N GLU A 123 10.27 -5.38 -9.18
CA GLU A 123 11.35 -4.41 -9.41
C GLU A 123 10.93 -3.28 -10.36
N GLY A 124 9.73 -3.36 -10.93
CA GLY A 124 9.21 -2.43 -11.92
C GLY A 124 9.58 -2.82 -13.36
N PRO A 125 9.37 -1.89 -14.32
CA PRO A 125 9.65 -2.11 -15.73
C PRO A 125 11.15 -2.28 -15.99
N ASP A 126 11.52 -3.30 -16.76
CA ASP A 126 12.87 -3.59 -17.21
C ASP A 126 13.04 -3.42 -18.73
N HIS A 127 14.17 -3.86 -19.28
CA HIS A 127 14.46 -3.77 -20.71
C HIS A 127 13.52 -4.62 -21.57
N ASP A 128 12.98 -5.71 -21.03
CA ASP A 128 12.06 -6.63 -21.70
C ASP A 128 10.60 -6.21 -21.57
N THR A 129 10.29 -5.28 -20.65
CA THR A 129 8.94 -4.76 -20.46
C THR A 129 8.47 -3.97 -21.69
N THR A 130 7.28 -4.31 -22.17
CA THR A 130 6.72 -3.70 -23.39
C THR A 130 6.53 -2.20 -23.25
N VAL A 131 6.59 -1.46 -24.37
CA VAL A 131 6.36 0.00 -24.39
C VAL A 131 4.97 0.35 -23.83
N LYS A 132 3.96 -0.47 -24.12
CA LYS A 132 2.59 -0.31 -23.60
C LYS A 132 2.57 -0.39 -22.06
N SER A 133 3.25 -1.39 -21.49
CA SER A 133 3.33 -1.58 -20.04
C SER A 133 4.13 -0.46 -19.36
N LYS A 134 5.22 0.01 -19.99
CA LYS A 134 6.01 1.16 -19.53
C LYS A 134 5.18 2.44 -19.49
N ASN A 135 4.47 2.75 -20.57
CA ASN A 135 3.61 3.95 -20.63
C ASN A 135 2.51 3.91 -19.56
N LEU A 136 1.89 2.75 -19.35
CA LEU A 136 0.86 2.58 -18.32
C LEU A 136 1.45 2.69 -16.90
N TRP A 137 2.66 2.17 -16.69
CA TRP A 137 3.38 2.34 -15.42
C TRP A 137 3.67 3.82 -15.14
N ASP A 138 4.15 4.57 -16.13
CA ASP A 138 4.46 5.99 -15.99
C ASP A 138 3.18 6.81 -15.72
N GLU A 139 2.08 6.54 -16.42
CA GLU A 139 0.77 7.16 -16.15
C GLU A 139 0.30 6.89 -14.71
N ILE A 140 0.41 5.64 -14.24
CA ILE A 140 0.06 5.28 -12.86
C ILE A 140 0.95 6.02 -11.86
N LYS A 141 2.25 6.16 -12.15
CA LYS A 141 3.19 6.88 -11.28
C LYS A 141 2.87 8.37 -11.20
N GLU A 142 2.39 8.98 -12.29
CA GLU A 142 1.90 10.37 -12.27
C GLU A 142 0.60 10.51 -11.46
N GLU A 143 -0.32 9.54 -11.55
CA GLU A 143 -1.57 9.53 -10.76
C GLU A 143 -1.33 9.20 -9.27
N PHE A 144 -0.34 8.36 -8.98
CA PHE A 144 -0.08 7.81 -7.66
C PHE A 144 1.44 7.61 -7.48
N GLU A 145 2.12 8.65 -7.00
CA GLU A 145 3.58 8.69 -6.85
C GLU A 145 4.16 7.56 -5.97
N PHE A 146 3.34 6.99 -5.09
CA PHE A 146 3.71 5.90 -4.19
C PHE A 146 3.66 4.52 -4.85
N PHE A 147 3.12 4.42 -6.07
CA PHE A 147 2.93 3.13 -6.77
C PHE A 147 4.22 2.30 -6.85
N PRO A 148 5.38 2.85 -7.26
CA PRO A 148 6.62 2.07 -7.37
C PRO A 148 7.13 1.53 -6.03
N HIS A 149 6.78 2.18 -4.93
CA HIS A 149 7.19 1.77 -3.58
C HIS A 149 6.23 0.75 -2.94
N LEU A 150 5.10 0.47 -3.60
CA LEU A 150 4.09 -0.47 -3.11
C LEU A 150 3.93 -1.71 -4.00
N HIS A 151 4.61 -1.74 -5.14
CA HIS A 151 4.55 -2.81 -6.14
C HIS A 151 5.47 -3.98 -5.82
#